data_AF-A0A3A4KLU5-F1
#
_entry.id   AF-A0A3A4KLU5-F1
#
_cell.length_a   1.000
_cell.length_b   1.000
_cell.length_c   1.000
_cell.angle_alpha   90.00
_cell.angle_beta   90.00
_cell.angle_gamma   90.00
#
_symmetry.space_group_name_H-M   'P 1'
#
loop_
_entity.id
_entity.type
_entity.pdbx_description
1 polymer ?
#
loop_
_entity_poly.entity_id
_entity_poly.type
_entity_poly.pdbx_seq_one_letter_code
_entity_poly.pdbx_strand_id
1 'polypeptide(L)'
;MMAVTTREKSRGDGLGNQRWRRYADAFDRVERCASQGHHLEAIAILDSLIGDRLASRLGHLQGIASVEVAAIGPLCKQLVGKSGDSGIEPDAEFRAVVVEIKDWVRPRNDAMHGIARVFRPADATTAFDAAIESHRQTVAHGMVLLQRFDRLDTAARRLAGKIPGTWPAAFFPDERPARPRPDESEVN
;
A
#
# COMPACT_ATOMS: atom_id res chain seq x y z
N MET A 1 -22.10 -15.69 -12.52
CA MET A 1 -21.54 -14.42 -13.03
C MET A 1 -20.11 -14.35 -12.53
N MET A 2 -19.12 -14.71 -13.35
CA MET A 2 -17.72 -14.76 -12.91
C MET A 2 -17.08 -13.38 -13.10
N ALA A 3 -16.69 -12.75 -12.00
CA ALA A 3 -15.88 -11.53 -12.02
C ALA A 3 -14.46 -11.92 -12.45
N VAL A 4 -14.16 -11.67 -13.71
CA VAL A 4 -12.82 -11.79 -14.27
C VAL A 4 -11.99 -10.61 -13.74
N THR A 5 -11.31 -10.80 -12.60
CA THR A 5 -10.31 -9.85 -12.09
C THR A 5 -8.96 -10.15 -12.76
N THR A 6 -8.87 -9.89 -14.06
CA THR A 6 -7.61 -10.02 -14.78
C THR A 6 -6.71 -8.84 -14.44
N ARG A 7 -5.68 -9.07 -13.60
CA ARG A 7 -4.50 -8.20 -13.61
C ARG A 7 -3.84 -8.40 -14.97
N GLU A 8 -4.00 -7.41 -15.84
CA GLU A 8 -3.53 -7.41 -17.23
C GLU A 8 -2.03 -7.80 -17.30
N LYS A 9 -1.75 -8.85 -18.09
CA LYS A 9 -0.40 -9.39 -18.29
C LYS A 9 0.51 -8.32 -18.89
N SER A 10 1.74 -8.26 -18.38
CA SER A 10 2.80 -7.30 -18.70
C SER A 10 3.44 -7.51 -20.09
N ARG A 11 2.65 -7.56 -21.16
CA ARG A 11 3.14 -7.74 -22.55
C ARG A 11 2.42 -6.83 -23.54
N GLY A 12 2.20 -5.57 -23.18
CA GLY A 12 1.66 -4.56 -24.07
C GLY A 12 2.39 -3.24 -23.89
N ASP A 13 2.75 -2.61 -25.00
CA ASP A 13 3.37 -1.28 -25.02
C ASP A 13 2.54 -0.31 -24.17
N GLY A 14 3.16 0.32 -23.17
CA GLY A 14 2.52 1.31 -22.30
C GLY A 14 1.78 0.79 -21.06
N LEU A 15 1.62 -0.53 -20.84
CA LEU A 15 0.96 -1.06 -19.63
C LEU A 15 1.71 -0.72 -18.34
N GLY A 16 3.06 -0.69 -18.39
CA GLY A 16 3.89 -0.23 -17.28
C GLY A 16 3.60 1.21 -16.88
N ASN A 17 3.43 2.09 -17.88
CA ASN A 17 3.13 3.50 -17.67
C ASN A 17 1.73 3.73 -17.11
N GLN A 18 0.73 2.98 -17.60
CA GLN A 18 -0.63 3.03 -17.05
C GLN A 18 -0.67 2.54 -15.60
N ARG A 19 0.08 1.48 -15.28
CA ARG A 19 0.18 0.98 -13.90
C ARG A 19 0.83 2.00 -12.98
N TRP A 20 1.94 2.59 -13.42
CA TRP A 20 2.62 3.65 -12.66
C TRP A 20 1.70 4.85 -12.40
N ARG A 21 1.01 5.37 -13.44
CA ARG A 21 0.07 6.49 -13.30
C ARG A 21 -1.02 6.20 -12.28
N ARG A 22 -1.62 4.99 -12.32
CA ARG A 22 -2.63 4.60 -11.33
C ARG A 22 -2.13 4.68 -9.89
N TYR A 23 -0.90 4.25 -9.61
CA TYR A 23 -0.32 4.38 -8.27
C TYR A 23 -0.04 5.83 -7.90
N ALA A 24 0.54 6.60 -8.83
CA ALA A 24 0.86 8.01 -8.60
C ALA A 24 -0.41 8.84 -8.34
N ASP A 25 -1.42 8.72 -9.20
CA ASP A 25 -2.69 9.45 -9.09
C ASP A 25 -3.44 9.07 -7.80
N ALA A 26 -3.41 7.79 -7.42
CA ALA A 26 -4.01 7.32 -6.16
C ALA A 26 -3.28 7.91 -4.95
N PHE A 27 -1.94 7.96 -4.97
CA PHE A 27 -1.17 8.57 -3.89
C PHE A 27 -1.40 10.08 -3.80
N ASP A 28 -1.50 10.77 -4.94
CA ASP A 28 -1.83 12.21 -4.96
C ASP A 28 -3.23 12.47 -4.40
N ARG A 29 -4.16 11.52 -4.61
CA ARG A 29 -5.47 11.57 -3.97
C ARG A 29 -5.36 11.41 -2.45
N VAL A 30 -4.49 10.52 -1.95
CA VAL A 30 -4.20 10.40 -0.51
C VAL A 30 -3.73 11.75 0.06
N GLU A 31 -2.76 12.41 -0.57
CA GLU A 31 -2.23 13.70 -0.08
C GLU A 31 -3.27 14.82 -0.10
N ARG A 32 -4.07 14.90 -1.16
CA ARG A 32 -5.19 15.86 -1.22
C ARG A 32 -6.22 15.59 -0.14
N CYS A 33 -6.64 14.33 0.04
CA CYS A 33 -7.59 13.96 1.08
C CYS A 33 -7.03 14.24 2.48
N ALA A 34 -5.75 13.96 2.71
CA ALA A 34 -5.08 14.23 3.99
C ALA A 34 -5.06 15.73 4.32
N SER A 35 -4.68 16.58 3.35
CA SER A 35 -4.63 18.04 3.53
C SER A 35 -6.00 18.71 3.66
N GLN A 36 -7.05 18.10 3.09
CA GLN A 36 -8.42 18.62 3.13
C GLN A 36 -9.26 18.06 4.31
N GLY A 37 -8.69 17.23 5.18
CA GLY A 37 -9.41 16.62 6.31
C GLY A 37 -10.28 15.42 5.93
N HIS A 38 -10.19 14.92 4.70
CA HIS A 38 -10.90 13.72 4.22
C HIS A 38 -10.14 12.44 4.63
N HIS A 39 -9.88 12.26 5.92
CA HIS A 39 -8.98 11.22 6.42
C HIS A 39 -9.48 9.79 6.17
N LEU A 40 -10.78 9.52 6.23
CA LEU A 40 -11.32 8.18 5.92
C LEU A 40 -11.08 7.78 4.46
N GLU A 41 -11.22 8.73 3.53
CA GLU A 41 -10.96 8.47 2.11
C GLU A 41 -9.47 8.17 1.89
N ALA A 42 -8.59 8.98 2.51
CA ALA A 42 -7.16 8.74 2.48
C ALA A 42 -6.80 7.34 3.04
N ILE A 43 -7.41 6.94 4.15
CA ILE A 43 -7.23 5.61 4.76
C ILE A 43 -7.69 4.49 3.81
N ALA A 44 -8.84 4.63 3.14
CA ALA A 44 -9.35 3.63 2.22
C ALA A 44 -8.45 3.44 0.97
N ILE A 45 -7.89 4.54 0.46
CA ILE A 45 -6.95 4.49 -0.67
C ILE A 45 -5.62 3.87 -0.22
N LEU A 46 -5.10 4.26 0.94
CA LEU A 46 -3.89 3.66 1.52
C LEU A 46 -4.05 2.15 1.75
N ASP A 47 -5.22 1.71 2.22
CA ASP A 47 -5.52 0.29 2.40
C ASP A 47 -5.38 -0.49 1.10
N SER A 48 -5.90 0.08 0.01
CA SER A 48 -5.82 -0.50 -1.34
C SER A 48 -4.38 -0.52 -1.86
N LEU A 49 -3.66 0.59 -1.71
CA LEU A 49 -2.26 0.71 -2.15
C LEU A 49 -1.36 -0.28 -1.41
N ILE A 50 -1.40 -0.28 -0.07
CA ILE A 50 -0.60 -1.17 0.77
C ILE A 50 -0.93 -2.64 0.47
N GLY A 51 -2.22 -2.99 0.39
CA GLY A 51 -2.66 -4.34 0.04
C GLY A 51 -2.09 -4.81 -1.30
N ASP A 52 -2.14 -3.97 -2.34
CA ASP A 52 -1.59 -4.34 -3.65
C ASP A 52 -0.06 -4.46 -3.64
N ARG A 53 0.66 -3.61 -2.89
CA ARG A 53 2.13 -3.71 -2.74
C ARG A 53 2.54 -4.99 -2.01
N LEU A 54 1.85 -5.35 -0.92
CA LEU A 54 2.07 -6.60 -0.20
C LEU A 54 1.80 -7.82 -1.10
N ALA A 55 0.69 -7.83 -1.83
CA ALA A 55 0.35 -8.90 -2.77
C ALA A 55 1.39 -9.00 -3.91
N SER A 56 1.87 -7.87 -4.42
CA SER A 56 2.93 -7.81 -5.44
C SER A 56 4.26 -8.39 -4.94
N ARG A 57 4.63 -8.14 -3.67
CA ARG A 57 5.84 -8.71 -3.06
C ARG A 57 5.69 -10.21 -2.81
N LEU A 58 4.57 -10.63 -2.25
CA LEU A 58 4.27 -12.04 -2.02
C LEU A 58 4.31 -12.85 -3.33
N GLY A 59 3.68 -12.33 -4.40
CA GLY A 59 3.73 -12.97 -5.71
C GLY A 59 5.15 -13.03 -6.28
N HIS A 60 5.96 -11.99 -6.08
CA HIS A 60 7.36 -11.99 -6.47
C HIS A 60 8.17 -13.07 -5.76
N LEU A 61 8.00 -13.24 -4.44
CA LEU A 61 8.68 -14.26 -3.65
C LEU A 61 8.23 -15.69 -4.00
N GLN A 62 6.95 -15.87 -4.32
CA GLN A 62 6.39 -17.16 -4.74
C GLN A 62 6.67 -17.50 -6.21
N GLY A 63 7.20 -16.55 -6.99
CA GLY A 63 7.40 -16.72 -8.44
C GLY A 63 6.09 -16.80 -9.24
N ILE A 64 4.97 -16.33 -8.68
CA ILE A 64 3.65 -16.32 -9.34
C ILE A 64 3.30 -14.92 -9.87
N ALA A 65 2.54 -14.90 -10.96
CA ALA A 65 2.19 -13.64 -11.64
C ALA A 65 1.23 -12.76 -10.83
N SER A 66 0.35 -13.36 -10.03
CA SER A 66 -0.62 -12.64 -9.21
C SER A 66 -1.01 -13.46 -7.99
N VAL A 67 -1.04 -12.79 -6.84
CA VAL A 67 -1.75 -13.26 -5.64
C VAL A 67 -3.15 -12.68 -5.70
N GLU A 68 -4.17 -13.46 -5.32
CA GLU A 68 -5.53 -12.93 -5.18
C GLU A 68 -5.57 -11.76 -4.20
N VAL A 69 -6.45 -10.79 -4.46
CA VAL A 69 -6.64 -9.65 -3.57
C VAL A 69 -7.18 -10.16 -2.24
N ALA A 70 -6.36 -10.08 -1.21
CA ALA A 70 -6.71 -10.43 0.16
C ALA A 70 -6.61 -9.20 1.05
N ALA A 71 -7.26 -9.23 2.21
CA ALA A 71 -7.07 -8.22 3.23
C ALA A 71 -5.59 -8.15 3.66
N ILE A 72 -5.15 -6.97 4.12
CA ILE A 72 -3.76 -6.74 4.55
C ILE A 72 -3.29 -7.75 5.61
N GLY A 73 -4.12 -8.05 6.61
CA GLY A 73 -3.77 -8.97 7.69
C GLY A 73 -3.31 -10.36 7.18
N PRO A 74 -4.11 -11.06 6.35
CA PRO A 74 -3.70 -12.29 5.66
C PRO A 74 -2.41 -12.17 4.84
N LEU A 75 -2.20 -11.06 4.11
CA LEU A 75 -0.98 -10.84 3.32
C LEU A 75 0.25 -10.69 4.23
N CYS A 76 0.15 -9.87 5.28
CA CYS A 76 1.22 -9.73 6.28
C CYS A 76 1.55 -11.08 6.93
N LYS A 77 0.53 -11.88 7.29
CA LYS A 77 0.74 -13.20 7.89
C LYS A 77 1.50 -14.15 6.96
N GLN A 78 1.22 -14.12 5.65
CA GLN A 78 1.96 -14.95 4.69
C GLN A 78 3.42 -14.48 4.54
N LEU A 79 3.64 -13.17 4.54
CA LEU A 79 4.98 -12.59 4.41
C LEU A 79 5.85 -12.85 5.65
N VAL A 80 5.37 -12.56 6.86
CA VAL A 80 6.21 -12.60 8.08
C VAL A 80 5.83 -13.66 9.11
N GLY A 81 4.76 -14.42 8.87
CA GLY A 81 4.30 -15.48 9.77
C GLY A 81 3.49 -14.97 10.97
N LYS A 82 3.30 -15.87 11.94
CA LYS A 82 2.85 -15.58 13.31
C LYS A 82 4.03 -15.79 14.27
N SER A 83 3.90 -15.44 15.55
CA SER A 83 4.91 -15.75 16.56
C SER A 83 5.35 -17.23 16.47
N GLY A 84 6.62 -17.47 16.17
CA GLY A 84 7.20 -18.81 16.00
C GLY A 84 7.21 -19.38 14.57
N ASP A 85 6.63 -18.67 13.59
CA ASP A 85 6.67 -19.01 12.16
C ASP A 85 7.39 -17.90 11.40
N SER A 86 8.37 -18.27 10.56
CA SER A 86 9.16 -17.32 9.81
C SER A 86 8.43 -16.74 8.60
N GLY A 87 7.29 -17.26 8.12
CA GLY A 87 6.71 -16.77 6.86
C GLY A 87 7.69 -16.88 5.66
N ILE A 88 7.37 -16.25 4.53
CA ILE A 88 8.18 -16.36 3.29
C ILE A 88 9.21 -15.24 3.07
N GLU A 89 9.06 -14.06 3.68
CA GLU A 89 9.97 -12.93 3.47
C GLU A 89 11.32 -13.15 4.20
N PRO A 90 12.44 -13.36 3.49
CA PRO A 90 13.74 -13.59 4.13
C PRO A 90 14.40 -12.31 4.66
N ASP A 91 14.07 -11.14 4.11
CA ASP A 91 14.77 -9.89 4.42
C ASP A 91 14.27 -9.25 5.72
N ALA A 92 15.17 -9.01 6.67
CA ALA A 92 14.82 -8.51 8.00
C ALA A 92 14.19 -7.11 7.98
N GLU A 93 14.59 -6.22 7.06
CA GLU A 93 14.04 -4.88 6.95
C GLU A 93 12.62 -4.90 6.37
N PHE A 94 12.39 -5.73 5.34
CA PHE A 94 11.03 -5.98 4.85
C PHE A 94 10.15 -6.56 5.95
N ARG A 95 10.66 -7.52 6.72
CA ARG A 95 9.89 -8.11 7.82
C ARG A 95 9.48 -7.06 8.83
N ALA A 96 10.40 -6.18 9.23
CA ALA A 96 10.12 -5.10 10.16
C ALA A 96 8.98 -4.19 9.66
N VAL A 97 9.07 -3.69 8.42
CA VAL A 97 8.01 -2.82 7.88
C VAL A 97 6.68 -3.55 7.70
N VAL A 98 6.67 -4.85 7.37
CA VAL A 98 5.43 -5.64 7.24
C VAL A 98 4.77 -5.87 8.60
N VAL A 99 5.57 -6.03 9.67
CA VAL A 99 5.04 -6.07 11.05
C VAL A 99 4.43 -4.73 11.43
N GLU A 100 5.08 -3.61 11.13
CA GLU A 100 4.53 -2.27 11.39
C GLU A 100 3.23 -2.03 10.59
N ILE A 101 3.16 -2.48 9.33
CA ILE A 101 1.92 -2.46 8.52
C ILE A 101 0.83 -3.30 9.17
N LYS A 102 1.17 -4.48 9.69
CA LYS A 102 0.21 -5.33 10.39
C LYS A 102 -0.32 -4.64 11.65
N ASP A 103 0.52 -3.91 12.38
CA ASP A 103 0.11 -3.14 13.55
C ASP A 103 -0.75 -1.94 13.17
N TRP A 104 -0.49 -1.30 12.03
CA TRP A 104 -1.31 -0.23 11.44
C TRP A 104 -2.74 -0.67 11.08
N VAL A 105 -2.98 -1.97 10.80
CA VAL A 105 -4.33 -2.50 10.51
C VAL A 105 -5.31 -2.21 11.65
N ARG A 106 -4.85 -2.24 12.92
CA ARG A 106 -5.72 -1.98 14.07
C ARG A 106 -6.26 -0.55 14.09
N PRO A 107 -5.44 0.51 14.18
CA PRO A 107 -5.94 1.88 14.13
C PRO A 107 -6.68 2.18 12.81
N ARG A 108 -6.30 1.56 11.69
CA ARG A 108 -7.07 1.63 10.44
C ARG A 108 -8.50 1.11 10.58
N ASN A 109 -8.68 -0.07 11.19
CA ASN A 109 -10.00 -0.65 11.38
C ASN A 109 -10.82 0.16 12.39
N ASP A 110 -10.17 0.61 13.47
CA ASP A 110 -10.79 1.50 14.46
C ASP A 110 -11.23 2.81 13.81
N ALA A 111 -10.42 3.37 12.91
CA ALA A 111 -10.76 4.54 12.10
C ALA A 111 -12.02 4.32 11.24
N MET A 112 -12.03 3.24 10.45
CA MET A 112 -13.11 2.93 9.51
C MET A 112 -14.43 2.57 10.19
N HIS A 113 -14.38 1.90 11.35
CA HIS A 113 -15.57 1.48 12.08
C HIS A 113 -15.98 2.42 13.22
N GLY A 114 -15.05 3.24 13.71
CA GLY A 114 -15.22 4.10 14.89
C GLY A 114 -16.18 5.26 14.67
N ILE A 115 -16.27 5.81 13.44
CA ILE A 115 -17.23 6.90 13.15
C ILE A 115 -18.68 6.48 13.40
N ALA A 116 -19.03 5.21 13.17
CA ALA A 116 -20.37 4.70 13.50
C ALA A 116 -20.62 4.57 15.02
N ARG A 117 -19.56 4.64 15.85
CA ARG A 117 -19.62 4.53 17.32
C ARG A 117 -19.61 5.88 18.02
N VAL A 118 -18.97 6.91 17.45
CA VAL A 118 -18.92 8.28 18.02
C VAL A 118 -20.32 8.87 18.26
N PHE A 119 -21.35 8.38 17.57
CA PHE A 119 -22.74 8.81 17.76
C PHE A 119 -23.55 7.96 18.77
N ARG A 120 -22.93 7.03 19.50
CA ARG A 120 -23.62 6.26 20.54
C ARG A 120 -23.58 7.05 21.87
N PRO A 121 -24.74 7.26 22.54
CA PRO A 121 -24.82 8.02 23.80
C PRO A 121 -23.95 7.48 24.95
N ALA A 122 -23.49 6.23 24.88
CA ALA A 122 -22.71 5.56 25.92
C ALA A 122 -21.19 5.78 25.81
N ASP A 123 -20.68 6.29 24.69
CA ASP A 123 -19.24 6.45 24.41
C ASP A 123 -18.84 7.95 24.39
N ALA A 124 -19.26 8.71 25.40
CA ALA A 124 -18.92 10.13 25.57
C ALA A 124 -17.42 10.42 25.79
N THR A 125 -16.57 9.40 25.78
CA THR A 125 -15.13 9.49 26.09
C THR A 125 -14.26 9.91 24.91
N THR A 126 -14.72 9.81 23.66
CA THR A 126 -13.97 10.32 22.50
C THR A 126 -14.72 11.46 21.86
N ALA A 127 -14.28 12.70 22.12
CA ALA A 127 -14.76 13.86 21.38
C ALA A 127 -14.50 13.67 19.88
N PHE A 128 -15.41 14.16 19.03
CA PHE A 128 -15.31 14.04 17.58
C PHE A 128 -13.93 14.50 17.06
N ASP A 129 -13.41 15.61 17.59
CA ASP A 129 -12.10 16.16 17.21
C ASP A 129 -10.94 15.20 17.54
N ALA A 130 -11.01 14.49 18.67
CA ALA A 130 -10.01 13.49 19.03
C ALA A 130 -10.05 12.27 18.09
N ALA A 131 -11.23 11.90 17.61
CA ALA A 131 -11.37 10.86 16.60
C ALA A 131 -10.73 11.30 15.27
N ILE A 132 -11.06 12.51 14.80
CA ILE A 132 -10.49 13.09 13.57
C ILE A 132 -8.96 13.20 13.65
N GLU A 133 -8.41 13.61 14.79
CA GLU A 133 -6.96 13.65 15.00
C GLU A 133 -6.32 12.25 14.93
N SER A 134 -6.96 11.24 15.52
CA SER A 134 -6.53 9.84 15.40
C SER A 134 -6.58 9.34 13.95
N HIS A 135 -7.60 9.73 13.17
CA HIS A 135 -7.65 9.45 11.73
C HIS A 135 -6.49 10.09 10.98
N ARG A 136 -6.17 11.36 11.27
CA ARG A 136 -5.04 12.08 10.68
C ARG A 136 -3.71 11.37 10.95
N GLN A 137 -3.47 10.94 12.18
CA GLN A 137 -2.28 10.19 12.56
C GLN A 137 -2.22 8.83 11.84
N THR A 138 -3.36 8.16 11.70
CA THR A 138 -3.47 6.88 10.98
C THR A 138 -3.11 7.05 9.49
N VAL A 139 -3.55 8.15 8.85
CA VAL A 139 -3.16 8.49 7.47
C VAL A 139 -1.65 8.71 7.36
N ALA A 140 -1.09 9.58 8.22
CA ALA A 140 0.32 9.91 8.19
C ALA A 140 1.21 8.68 8.37
N HIS A 141 0.86 7.81 9.33
CA HIS A 141 1.58 6.56 9.55
C HIS A 141 1.48 5.62 8.34
N GLY A 142 0.29 5.48 7.74
CA GLY A 142 0.09 4.65 6.56
C GLY A 142 0.90 5.12 5.34
N MET A 143 1.02 6.44 5.13
CA MET A 143 1.86 7.01 4.07
C MET A 143 3.34 6.65 4.26
N VAL A 144 3.87 6.83 5.48
CA VAL A 144 5.26 6.51 5.81
C VAL A 144 5.55 5.02 5.59
N LEU A 145 4.65 4.14 6.03
CA LEU A 145 4.81 2.69 5.86
C LEU A 145 4.79 2.28 4.39
N LEU A 146 3.87 2.82 3.59
CA LEU A 146 3.78 2.55 2.15
C LEU A 146 5.08 2.98 1.43
N GLN A 147 5.56 4.18 1.71
CA GLN A 147 6.79 4.72 1.14
C GLN A 147 8.01 3.87 1.54
N ARG A 148 8.16 3.56 2.83
CA ARG A 148 9.26 2.72 3.32
C ARG A 148 9.25 1.34 2.66
N PHE A 149 8.08 0.71 2.57
CA PHE A 149 7.92 -0.56 1.88
C PHE A 149 8.32 -0.47 0.39
N ASP A 150 7.88 0.58 -0.30
CA ASP A 150 8.15 0.73 -1.73
C ASP A 150 9.62 1.01 -2.05
N ARG A 151 10.35 1.72 -1.18
CA ARG A 151 11.81 1.87 -1.32
C ARG A 151 12.50 0.52 -1.24
N LEU A 152 12.12 -0.32 -0.27
CA LEU A 152 12.66 -1.67 -0.11
C LEU A 152 12.34 -2.53 -1.33
N ASP A 153 11.07 -2.57 -1.79
CA ASP A 153 10.66 -3.36 -2.98
C ASP A 153 11.36 -2.89 -4.25
N THR A 154 11.53 -1.59 -4.41
CA THR A 154 12.26 -1.02 -5.54
C THR A 154 13.74 -1.41 -5.51
N ALA A 155 14.42 -1.27 -4.38
CA ALA A 155 15.83 -1.65 -4.23
C ALA A 155 16.02 -3.15 -4.51
N ALA A 156 15.21 -4.00 -3.88
CA ALA A 156 15.29 -5.46 -4.05
C ALA A 156 15.04 -5.90 -5.51
N ARG A 157 14.04 -5.30 -6.19
CA ARG A 157 13.77 -5.65 -7.59
C ARG A 157 14.87 -5.18 -8.53
N ARG A 158 15.44 -4.00 -8.31
CA ARG A 158 16.57 -3.50 -9.12
C ARG A 158 17.78 -4.42 -9.01
N LEU A 159 18.11 -4.90 -7.81
CA LEU A 159 19.17 -5.90 -7.62
C LEU A 159 18.88 -7.21 -8.38
N ALA A 160 17.61 -7.57 -8.54
CA ALA A 160 17.17 -8.72 -9.33
C ALA A 160 16.96 -8.43 -10.83
N GLY A 161 17.40 -7.27 -11.33
CA GLY A 161 17.21 -6.87 -12.75
C GLY A 161 15.75 -6.65 -13.16
N LYS A 162 14.85 -6.37 -12.20
CA LYS A 162 13.42 -6.15 -12.44
C LYS A 162 13.03 -4.73 -12.05
N ILE A 163 12.00 -4.21 -12.72
CA ILE A 163 11.45 -2.88 -12.43
C ILE A 163 10.04 -3.04 -11.81
N PRO A 164 9.76 -2.50 -10.61
CA PRO A 164 8.40 -2.54 -10.05
C PRO A 164 7.43 -1.68 -10.86
N GLY A 165 6.14 -1.94 -10.67
CA GLY A 165 5.08 -1.12 -11.27
C GLY A 165 5.00 0.32 -10.72
N THR A 166 5.65 0.59 -9.58
CA THR A 166 5.71 1.91 -8.93
C THR A 166 6.94 2.72 -9.34
N TRP A 167 7.88 2.13 -10.07
CA TRP A 167 9.02 2.89 -10.58
C TRP A 167 8.63 3.73 -11.80
N PRO A 168 9.07 4.98 -11.90
CA PRO A 168 9.88 5.72 -10.92
C PRO A 168 9.03 6.41 -9.85
N ALA A 169 9.31 6.13 -8.57
CA ALA A 169 8.90 6.96 -7.43
C ALA A 169 7.40 7.31 -7.33
N ALA A 170 6.49 6.38 -7.65
CA ALA A 170 5.05 6.63 -7.65
C ALA A 170 4.51 7.21 -6.32
N PHE A 171 5.13 6.88 -5.19
CA PHE A 171 4.71 7.36 -3.85
C PHE A 171 5.58 8.51 -3.31
N PHE A 172 6.41 9.13 -4.14
CA PHE A 172 7.31 10.22 -3.77
C PHE A 172 7.15 11.37 -4.76
N PRO A 173 6.13 12.23 -4.60
CA PRO A 173 5.82 13.31 -5.54
C PRO A 173 7.04 14.15 -5.92
N ASP A 174 7.88 14.50 -4.95
CA ASP A 174 9.08 15.31 -5.14
C ASP A 174 10.19 14.60 -5.94
N GLU A 175 10.15 13.27 -6.03
CA GLU A 175 11.13 12.45 -6.75
C GLU A 175 10.63 12.01 -8.14
N ARG A 176 9.38 12.33 -8.51
CA ARG A 176 8.80 11.89 -9.79
C ARG A 176 9.42 12.66 -10.96
N PRO A 177 9.75 11.98 -12.07
CA PRO A 177 10.25 12.65 -13.27
C PRO A 177 9.15 13.51 -13.91
N ALA A 178 9.56 14.61 -14.55
CA ALA A 178 8.68 15.50 -15.31
C ALA A 178 7.98 14.82 -16.50
N ARG A 179 8.52 13.68 -16.98
CA ARG A 179 7.91 12.83 -18.00
C ARG A 179 7.59 11.46 -17.41
N PRO A 180 6.49 10.79 -17.83
CA PRO A 180 6.17 9.43 -17.38
C PRO A 180 7.31 8.46 -17.66
N ARG A 181 7.30 7.33 -16.94
CA ARG A 181 8.27 6.22 -17.03
C ARG A 181 8.77 5.98 -18.49
N PRO A 182 10.10 5.93 -18.72
CA PRO A 182 10.71 5.55 -20.00
C PRO A 182 10.18 4.21 -20.48
N ASP A 183 10.04 4.04 -21.79
CA ASP A 183 9.54 2.77 -22.33
C ASP A 183 10.51 1.63 -21.99
N GLU A 184 10.02 0.41 -21.78
CA GLU A 184 10.88 -0.71 -21.34
C GLU A 184 11.98 -1.04 -22.37
N SER A 185 11.83 -0.59 -23.61
CA SER A 185 12.81 -0.63 -24.69
C SER A 185 14.00 0.32 -24.51
N GLU A 186 13.90 1.34 -23.65
CA GLU A 186 14.92 2.38 -23.44
C GLU A 186 15.84 2.11 -22.23
N VAL A 187 15.60 1.03 -21.46
CA VAL A 187 16.29 0.72 -20.19
C VAL A 187 17.21 -0.52 -20.29
N ASN A 188 17.49 -1.01 -21.51
CA ASN A 188 18.44 -2.10 -21.77
C ASN A 188 19.88 -1.62 -21.91
#